data_AF-A0A7Y6AJM9-F1
#
_entry.id   AF-A0A7Y6AJM9-F1
#
_cell.length_a   1.000
_cell.length_b   1.000
_cell.length_c   1.000
_cell.angle_alpha   90.00
_cell.angle_beta   90.00
_cell.angle_gamma   90.00
#
_symmetry.space_group_name_H-M   'P 1'
#
loop_
_entity.id
_entity.type
_entity.pdbx_description
1 polymer ?
#
loop_
_entity_poly.entity_id
_entity_poly.type
_entity_poly.pdbx_seq_one_letter_code
_entity_poly.pdbx_strand_id
1 'polypeptide(L)'
;MVAEIAGGPQALDQISLRLVSLPPPPAGPSPFDSRAEDLSRCSSIRESLPGGGSRTWTAIKHPIVNTGGEAGYAVVYMLPDGTGIRHIQVGARKGTLCVETETKTLSDAAVLQAARGLAATINKVMARVGS
;
A
#
# COMPACT_ATOMS: atom_id res chain seq x y z
N MET A 1 11.28 -18.25 -16.28
CA MET A 1 11.65 -16.84 -16.53
C MET A 1 11.51 -16.12 -15.19
N VAL A 2 12.63 -15.83 -14.52
CA VAL A 2 12.63 -15.16 -13.21
C VAL A 2 13.07 -13.72 -13.47
N ALA A 3 12.22 -12.76 -13.14
CA ALA A 3 12.60 -11.36 -13.17
C ALA A 3 13.34 -11.04 -11.87
N GLU A 4 14.66 -10.95 -11.95
CA GLU A 4 15.48 -10.44 -10.84
C GLU A 4 15.47 -8.92 -10.88
N ILE A 5 14.81 -8.30 -9.90
CA ILE A 5 14.90 -6.86 -9.69
C ILE A 5 16.06 -6.65 -8.71
N ALA A 6 17.14 -6.03 -9.20
CA ALA A 6 18.29 -5.71 -8.37
C ALA A 6 17.87 -4.84 -7.18
N GLY A 7 18.15 -5.32 -5.96
CA GLY A 7 17.94 -4.57 -4.73
C GLY A 7 18.92 -3.41 -4.65
N GLY A 8 18.55 -2.26 -5.23
CA GLY A 8 19.25 -1.01 -4.99
C GLY A 8 19.14 -0.58 -3.51
N PRO A 9 20.05 0.28 -3.02
CA PRO A 9 19.99 0.79 -1.65
C PRO A 9 18.59 1.33 -1.35
N GLN A 10 18.01 0.90 -0.22
CA GLN A 10 16.66 1.32 0.16
C GLN A 10 16.70 2.81 0.52
N ALA A 11 16.40 3.68 -0.44
CA ALA A 11 16.26 5.11 -0.18
C ALA A 11 15.06 5.31 0.74
N LEU A 12 15.36 5.67 1.99
CA LEU A 12 14.40 6.33 2.86
C LEU A 12 14.05 7.68 2.21
N ASP A 13 12.81 8.13 2.35
CA ASP A 13 12.29 9.38 1.76
C ASP A 13 11.96 9.40 0.26
N GLN A 14 11.79 8.22 -0.37
CA GLN A 14 11.18 8.12 -1.70
C GLN A 14 9.67 7.86 -1.61
N ILE A 15 8.90 8.47 -2.51
CA ILE A 15 7.50 8.10 -2.75
C ILE A 15 7.43 7.34 -4.08
N SER A 16 6.96 6.09 -4.01
CA SER A 16 6.60 5.31 -5.19
C SER A 16 5.12 5.50 -5.47
N LEU A 17 4.78 5.76 -6.73
CA LEU A 17 3.40 5.94 -7.20
C LEU A 17 3.13 4.94 -8.32
N ARG A 18 2.08 4.14 -8.17
CA ARG A 18 1.59 3.20 -9.18
C ARG A 18 0.16 3.56 -9.54
N LEU A 19 -0.09 3.78 -10.84
CA LEU A 19 -1.43 3.97 -11.38
C LEU A 19 -1.78 2.76 -12.23
N VAL A 20 -2.96 2.20 -11.99
CA VAL A 20 -3.49 1.08 -12.79
C VAL A 20 -4.91 1.41 -13.18
N SER A 21 -5.18 1.44 -14.48
CA SER A 21 -6.53 1.48 -15.01
C SER A 21 -6.99 0.04 -15.23
N LEU A 22 -7.96 -0.41 -14.43
CA LEU A 22 -8.54 -1.75 -14.58
C LEU A 22 -9.91 -1.64 -15.26
N PRO A 23 -10.20 -2.46 -16.29
CA PRO A 23 -11.54 -2.52 -16.85
C PRO A 23 -12.53 -2.96 -15.75
N PRO A 24 -13.79 -2.49 -15.82
CA PRO A 24 -14.81 -2.90 -14.84
C PRO A 24 -14.99 -4.42 -14.89
N PRO A 25 -15.11 -5.09 -13.73
CA PRO A 25 -15.27 -6.54 -13.70
C PRO A 25 -16.61 -6.95 -14.33
N PRO A 26 -16.66 -8.08 -15.07
CA PRO A 26 -17.88 -8.54 -15.74
C PRO A 26 -18.99 -8.95 -14.75
N ALA A 27 -18.63 -9.35 -13.53
CA ALA A 27 -19.52 -9.55 -12.38
C ALA A 27 -18.70 -9.58 -11.08
N GLY A 28 -19.20 -8.97 -10.00
CA GLY A 28 -18.57 -8.98 -8.67
C GLY A 28 -17.83 -7.69 -8.29
N PRO A 29 -17.31 -7.60 -7.05
CA PRO A 29 -16.56 -6.44 -6.58
C PRO A 29 -15.26 -6.28 -7.36
N SER A 30 -14.78 -5.04 -7.48
CA SER A 30 -13.47 -4.76 -8.06
C SER A 30 -12.38 -5.53 -7.31
N PRO A 31 -11.38 -6.13 -7.99
CA PRO A 31 -10.24 -6.77 -7.32
C PRO A 31 -9.52 -5.84 -6.34
N PHE A 32 -9.54 -4.53 -6.62
CA PHE A 32 -9.03 -3.52 -5.71
C PHE A 32 -9.86 -3.45 -4.41
N ASP A 33 -11.18 -3.50 -4.53
CA ASP A 33 -12.09 -3.36 -3.39
C ASP A 33 -11.98 -4.55 -2.44
N SER A 34 -11.90 -5.78 -2.99
CA SER A 34 -11.61 -6.98 -2.20
C SER A 34 -10.28 -6.86 -1.46
N ARG A 35 -9.22 -6.41 -2.15
CA ARG A 35 -7.92 -6.21 -1.50
C ARG A 35 -7.95 -5.10 -0.45
N ALA A 36 -8.67 -4.01 -0.69
CA ALA A 36 -8.82 -2.92 0.27
C ALA A 36 -9.55 -3.40 1.53
N GLU A 37 -10.61 -4.20 1.37
CA GLU A 37 -11.33 -4.83 2.48
C GLU A 37 -10.41 -5.78 3.26
N ASP A 38 -9.72 -6.69 2.58
CA ASP A 38 -8.77 -7.63 3.19
C ASP A 38 -7.69 -6.88 3.98
N LEU A 39 -7.06 -5.87 3.37
CA LEU A 39 -6.02 -5.08 4.01
C LEU A 39 -6.55 -4.28 5.20
N SER A 40 -7.76 -3.71 5.12
CA SER A 40 -8.36 -2.96 6.23
C SER A 40 -8.62 -3.80 7.48
N ARG A 41 -8.83 -5.11 7.30
CA ARG A 41 -9.08 -6.08 8.38
C ARG A 41 -7.82 -6.85 8.78
N CYS A 42 -6.75 -6.75 8.01
CA CYS A 42 -5.55 -7.54 8.21
C CYS A 42 -4.76 -7.01 9.41
N SER A 43 -4.51 -7.88 10.39
CA SER A 43 -3.72 -7.55 11.59
C SER A 43 -2.29 -8.09 11.54
N SER A 44 -1.99 -9.05 10.66
CA SER A 44 -0.68 -9.68 10.54
C SER A 44 -0.44 -10.28 9.15
N ILE A 45 0.81 -10.27 8.68
CA ILE A 45 1.21 -10.94 7.44
C ILE A 45 1.91 -12.25 7.77
N ARG A 46 1.49 -13.34 7.14
CA ARG A 46 2.21 -14.61 7.14
C ARG A 46 2.92 -14.78 5.81
N GLU A 47 4.24 -14.85 5.85
CA GLU A 47 5.08 -15.07 4.68
C GLU A 47 5.53 -16.52 4.63
N SER A 48 5.31 -17.17 3.50
CA SER A 48 5.85 -18.50 3.20
C SER A 48 7.25 -18.35 2.62
N LEU A 49 8.23 -19.03 3.23
CA LEU A 49 9.61 -19.01 2.81
C LEU A 49 9.90 -20.17 1.82
N PRO A 50 10.85 -19.98 0.88
CA PRO A 50 11.38 -21.08 0.10
C PRO A 50 11.88 -22.20 1.03
N GLY A 51 11.52 -23.46 0.74
CA GLY A 51 11.86 -24.60 1.60
C GLY A 51 10.80 -24.96 2.65
N GLY A 52 9.61 -24.35 2.59
CA GLY A 52 8.44 -24.80 3.37
C GLY A 52 8.32 -24.18 4.78
N GLY A 53 9.20 -23.26 5.14
CA GLY A 53 9.08 -22.46 6.36
C GLY A 53 8.01 -21.38 6.24
N SER A 54 7.57 -20.82 7.37
CA SER A 54 6.78 -19.58 7.38
C SER A 54 7.23 -18.66 8.49
N ARG A 55 7.11 -17.35 8.27
CA ARG A 55 7.33 -16.34 9.31
C ARG A 55 6.18 -15.34 9.34
N THR A 56 5.83 -14.90 10.54
CA THR A 56 4.82 -13.87 10.75
C THR A 56 5.52 -12.52 10.90
N TRP A 57 5.06 -11.52 10.16
CA TRP A 57 5.58 -10.16 10.24
C TRP A 57 5.02 -9.45 11.47
N THR A 58 5.59 -8.29 11.80
CA THR A 58 5.02 -7.42 12.84
C THR A 58 3.58 -7.02 12.50
N ALA A 59 2.78 -6.77 13.52
CA ALA A 59 1.37 -6.40 13.35
C ALA A 59 1.20 -5.22 12.38
N ILE A 60 0.24 -5.35 11.46
CA ILE A 60 -0.11 -4.28 10.53
C ILE A 60 -0.85 -3.20 11.32
N LYS A 61 -0.41 -1.95 11.17
CA LYS A 61 -1.14 -0.78 11.67
C LYS A 61 -1.93 -0.13 10.55
N HIS A 62 -3.05 0.50 10.89
CA HIS A 62 -3.98 1.14 9.95
C HIS A 62 -4.08 2.64 10.21
N PRO A 63 -3.22 3.48 9.60
CA PRO A 63 -3.34 4.92 9.71
C PRO A 63 -4.67 5.40 9.12
N ILE A 64 -5.39 6.25 9.84
CA ILE A 64 -6.63 6.84 9.33
C ILE A 64 -6.27 8.02 8.41
N VAL A 65 -6.52 7.86 7.12
CA VAL A 65 -6.32 8.88 6.09
C VAL A 65 -7.54 8.97 5.18
N ASN A 66 -7.79 10.14 4.62
CA ASN A 66 -8.85 10.34 3.65
C ASN A 66 -8.26 10.43 2.24
N THR A 67 -8.68 9.49 1.41
CA THR A 67 -8.46 9.51 -0.04
C THR A 67 -9.81 9.76 -0.70
N GLY A 68 -9.92 10.71 -1.63
CA GLY A 68 -11.14 11.03 -2.38
C GLY A 68 -11.57 9.95 -3.38
N GLY A 69 -11.23 8.69 -3.11
CA GLY A 69 -11.73 7.51 -3.81
C GLY A 69 -12.98 6.93 -3.14
N GLU A 70 -13.66 6.06 -3.87
CA GLU A 70 -14.84 5.31 -3.42
C GLU A 70 -14.45 4.15 -2.48
N ALA A 71 -13.27 3.59 -2.69
CA ALA A 71 -12.66 2.55 -1.87
C ALA A 71 -11.19 2.86 -1.64
N GLY A 72 -10.63 2.42 -0.52
CA GLY A 72 -9.22 2.66 -0.21
C GLY A 72 -8.75 1.93 1.03
N TYR A 73 -7.44 1.93 1.23
CA TYR A 73 -6.77 1.36 2.39
C TYR A 73 -5.53 2.17 2.74
N ALA A 74 -5.10 2.08 3.99
CA ALA A 74 -3.81 2.57 4.44
C ALA A 74 -3.23 1.60 5.47
N VAL A 75 -2.04 1.11 5.19
CA VAL A 75 -1.38 0.08 6.01
C VAL A 75 0.06 0.44 6.29
N VAL A 76 0.54 0.02 7.45
CA VAL A 76 1.93 0.15 7.87
C VAL A 76 2.41 -1.19 8.40
N TYR A 77 3.53 -1.65 7.89
CA TYR A 77 4.15 -2.91 8.31
C TYR A 77 5.67 -2.78 8.38
N MET A 78 6.29 -3.68 9.13
CA MET A 78 7.75 -3.82 9.19
C MET A 78 8.12 -5.22 8.71
N LEU A 79 9.19 -5.30 7.93
CA LEU A 79 9.75 -6.58 7.51
C LEU A 79 10.51 -7.21 8.69
N PRO A 80 10.49 -8.55 8.83
CA PRO A 80 11.27 -9.25 9.84
C PRO A 80 12.73 -9.46 9.37
N ASP A 81 13.36 -8.38 8.91
CA ASP A 81 14.75 -8.32 8.44
C ASP A 81 15.69 -7.59 9.42
N GLY A 82 15.14 -7.10 10.54
CA GLY A 82 15.90 -6.39 11.58
C GLY A 82 16.20 -4.92 11.26
N THR A 83 15.78 -4.41 10.11
CA THR A 83 16.03 -3.01 9.71
C THR A 83 15.20 -2.00 10.52
N GLY A 84 14.06 -2.44 11.03
CA GLY A 84 13.09 -1.56 11.68
C GLY A 84 12.43 -0.56 10.74
N ILE A 85 12.56 -0.72 9.42
CA ILE A 85 11.93 0.17 8.46
C ILE A 85 10.42 -0.08 8.45
N ARG A 86 9.65 0.99 8.62
CA ARG A 86 8.19 0.99 8.44
C ARG A 86 7.88 1.30 6.99
N HIS A 87 7.28 0.33 6.32
CA HIS A 87 6.69 0.52 5.00
C HIS A 87 5.28 1.07 5.18
N ILE A 88 4.97 2.15 4.49
CA ILE A 88 3.70 2.84 4.56
C ILE A 88 3.10 2.78 3.17
N GLN A 89 1.92 2.18 3.05
CA GLN A 89 1.20 2.09 1.78
C GLN A 89 -0.19 2.69 1.91
N VAL A 90 -0.58 3.47 0.93
CA VAL A 90 -1.94 4.01 0.81
C VAL A 90 -2.43 3.74 -0.61
N GLY A 91 -3.64 3.19 -0.72
CA GLY A 91 -4.29 2.94 -2.00
C GLY A 91 -5.70 3.51 -2.03
N ALA A 92 -6.15 3.91 -3.21
CA ALA A 92 -7.54 4.29 -3.45
C ALA A 92 -8.00 3.96 -4.86
N ARG A 93 -9.31 3.77 -5.04
CA ARG A 93 -9.97 3.60 -6.33
C ARG A 93 -11.08 4.63 -6.52
N LYS A 94 -11.22 5.15 -7.74
CA LYS A 94 -12.38 5.93 -8.19
C LYS A 94 -12.77 5.50 -9.61
N GLY A 95 -13.97 4.97 -9.80
CA GLY A 95 -14.33 4.30 -11.05
C GLY A 95 -13.35 3.16 -11.40
N THR A 96 -12.77 3.22 -12.61
CA THR A 96 -11.78 2.25 -13.12
C THR A 96 -10.33 2.57 -12.73
N LEU A 97 -10.06 3.76 -12.21
CA LEU A 97 -8.71 4.16 -11.82
C LEU A 97 -8.39 3.70 -10.40
N CYS A 98 -7.32 2.92 -10.27
CA CYS A 98 -6.71 2.56 -9.00
C CYS A 98 -5.35 3.27 -8.87
N VAL A 99 -5.09 3.84 -7.70
CA VAL A 99 -3.83 4.52 -7.39
C VAL A 99 -3.28 3.94 -6.09
N GLU A 100 -2.02 3.52 -6.12
CA GLU A 100 -1.29 3.06 -4.95
C GLU A 100 -0.04 3.91 -4.77
N THR A 101 0.26 4.24 -3.53
CA THR A 101 1.45 4.97 -3.14
C THR A 101 2.15 4.28 -1.98
N GLU A 102 3.47 4.34 -1.98
CA GLU A 102 4.31 3.77 -0.93
C GLU A 102 5.41 4.74 -0.53
N THR A 103 5.76 4.75 0.75
CA THR A 103 7.00 5.33 1.25
C THR A 103 7.51 4.54 2.46
N LYS A 104 8.69 4.91 2.96
CA LYS A 104 9.37 4.22 4.05
C LYS A 104 9.90 5.22 5.07
N THR A 105 9.90 4.84 6.34
CA THR A 105 10.50 5.64 7.41
C THR A 105 11.06 4.77 8.54
N LEU A 106 12.10 5.27 9.21
CA LEU A 106 12.60 4.69 10.47
C LEU A 106 11.89 5.26 11.71
N SER A 107 11.10 6.32 11.56
CA SER A 107 10.47 7.01 12.69
C SER A 107 9.00 6.63 12.85
N ASP A 108 8.63 6.04 14.00
CA ASP A 108 7.22 5.80 14.34
C ASP A 108 6.41 7.10 14.36
N ALA A 109 7.00 8.21 14.82
CA ALA A 109 6.32 9.50 14.90
C ALA A 109 6.01 10.08 13.50
N ALA A 110 6.82 9.74 12.49
CA ALA A 110 6.64 10.22 11.12
C ALA A 110 5.56 9.45 10.34
N VAL A 111 5.14 8.28 10.81
CA VAL A 111 4.24 7.37 10.07
C VAL A 111 2.94 8.05 9.64
N LEU A 112 2.25 8.73 10.56
CA LEU A 112 0.97 9.37 10.26
C LEU A 112 1.14 10.53 9.27
N GLN A 113 2.21 11.31 9.40
CA GLN A 113 2.50 12.42 8.50
C GLN A 113 2.82 11.92 7.09
N ALA A 114 3.64 10.87 6.97
CA ALA A 114 3.95 10.22 5.71
C ALA A 114 2.69 9.65 5.04
N ALA A 115 1.85 8.92 5.79
CA ALA A 115 0.58 8.39 5.27
C ALA A 115 -0.35 9.51 4.76
N ARG A 116 -0.42 10.64 5.46
CA ARG A 116 -1.17 11.83 5.01
C ARG A 116 -0.59 12.43 3.73
N GLY A 117 0.73 12.51 3.60
CA GLY A 117 1.40 12.97 2.38
C GLY A 117 1.12 12.07 1.16
N LEU A 118 1.11 10.75 1.38
CA LEU A 118 0.70 9.77 0.37
C LEU A 118 -0.77 9.96 -0.04
N ALA A 119 -1.69 10.05 0.92
CA ALA A 119 -3.10 10.30 0.66
C ALA A 119 -3.34 11.63 -0.07
N ALA A 120 -2.61 12.69 0.28
CA ALA A 120 -2.68 13.97 -0.42
C ALA A 120 -2.22 13.86 -1.89
N THR A 121 -1.23 13.01 -2.18
CA THR A 121 -0.79 12.72 -3.55
C THR A 121 -1.89 12.01 -4.34
N ILE A 122 -2.51 10.99 -3.74
CA ILE A 122 -3.67 10.30 -4.32
C ILE A 122 -4.82 11.28 -4.58
N ASN A 123 -5.13 12.19 -3.64
CA ASN A 123 -6.19 13.18 -3.80
C ASN A 123 -5.97 14.09 -5.02
N LYS A 124 -4.72 14.48 -5.30
CA LYS A 124 -4.38 15.24 -6.50
C LYS A 124 -4.66 14.46 -7.79
N VAL A 125 -4.43 13.14 -7.79
CA VAL A 125 -4.75 12.27 -8.92
C VAL A 125 -6.26 12.08 -9.06
N MET A 126 -6.96 11.77 -7.97
CA MET A 126 -8.41 11.52 -7.98
C MET A 126 -9.24 12.75 -8.37
N ALA A 127 -8.73 13.95 -8.10
CA ALA A 127 -9.32 15.20 -8.55
C ALA A 127 -9.34 15.35 -10.08
N ARG A 128 -8.49 14.62 -10.82
CA ARG A 128 -8.44 14.63 -12.29
C ARG A 128 -9.36 13.59 -12.93
N VAL A 129 -9.91 12.67 -12.15
CA VAL A 129 -10.79 11.61 -12.66
C VAL A 129 -12.22 12.14 -12.77
N GLY A 130 -12.70 12.25 -14.01
CA GLY A 130 -14.06 12.74 -14.33
C GLY A 130 -14.18 14.26 -14.45
N SER A 131 -13.07 14.97 -14.70
CA SER A 131 -13.05 16.38 -15.15
C SER A 131 -13.07 16.46 -16.67
#